data_AF-A0A653WSV1-F1
#
_entry.id   AF-A0A653WSV1-F1
#
_cell.length_a   1.000
_cell.length_b   1.000
_cell.length_c   1.000
_cell.angle_alpha   90.00
_cell.angle_beta   90.00
_cell.angle_gamma   90.00
#
_symmetry.space_group_name_H-M   'P 1'
#
loop_
_entity.id
_entity.type
_entity.pdbx_description
1 polymer ?
#
loop_
_entity_poly.entity_id
_entity_poly.type
_entity_poly.pdbx_seq_one_letter_code
_entity_poly.pdbx_strand_id
1 'polypeptide(L)'
;MKKAGSVIMLVVGILLSILGFTALAGGIAASVLGTAQGDGYFTSGSARFSVASHALTTPRLDAVGEGVPPRLPFDIGTLRLRAASAEPGREIFIGIAPQADIERYLLGVHHTELLEVNSRPFRAEYRDIPGTTTPAPPAEQTFWNTSVSGTGEQELTWDLATGSWAIVVMNADASPGVDADVQAGFRSDLIWPAATGLLIGGAIGLAIGVPLLVSGAVGLGRHAEPPSRGPRGPLPQFPGGAPGLASAPEMQGTPPASQADPLTPAENAPYPARLLGRLDPALSRWMWLVKWFLAIPHFIVLAFLWFAFLVTTIVAGFAILITGRYPRPLFTFNVGVLRWNWRVAFYAYAAAGTDLYPPFTLARTNYPADFEVDYPERLSRGLVLVKWWLLAIPHLLVVAAFAGTTWTWQAETDDLGTTYERGTGLSLLGLLVLIAVVVLLFTGRYLRPLFGLIMGINRWIYRVLAYTALMRDEYPPFRLDQGPDEVPHPAVGTQLDGAVLPEAGPAPRP
;
A
#
# COMPACT_ATOMS: atom_id res chain seq x y z
N MET A 1 13.59 11.54 28.73
CA MET A 1 12.13 11.57 28.44
C MET A 1 11.53 10.22 28.84
N LYS A 2 10.48 10.20 29.66
CA LYS A 2 9.78 8.94 30.04
C LYS A 2 9.30 8.23 28.78
N LYS A 3 9.35 6.89 28.73
CA LYS A 3 8.91 6.04 27.59
C LYS A 3 7.57 6.48 26.99
N ALA A 4 6.62 6.92 27.84
CA ALA A 4 5.32 7.43 27.43
C ALA A 4 5.40 8.65 26.49
N GLY A 5 6.32 9.60 26.71
CA GLY A 5 6.46 10.77 25.84
C GLY A 5 6.91 10.39 24.42
N SER A 6 7.78 9.39 24.29
CA SER A 6 8.20 8.87 22.98
C SER A 6 7.07 8.18 22.22
N VAL A 7 6.19 7.47 22.94
CA VAL A 7 4.98 6.87 22.35
C VAL A 7 4.03 7.95 21.85
N ILE A 8 3.74 8.97 22.65
CA ILE A 8 2.82 10.06 22.27
C ILE A 8 3.34 10.79 21.03
N MET A 9 4.62 11.17 21.01
CA MET A 9 5.23 11.81 19.84
C MET A 9 5.15 10.94 18.59
N LEU A 10 5.39 9.62 18.73
CA LEU A 10 5.27 8.69 17.62
C LEU A 10 3.84 8.64 17.08
N VAL A 11 2.84 8.48 17.95
CA VAL A 11 1.42 8.38 17.55
C VAL A 11 0.96 9.66 16.87
N VAL A 12 1.19 10.82 17.50
CA VAL A 12 0.82 12.13 16.91
C VAL A 12 1.54 12.35 15.59
N GLY A 13 2.83 12.03 15.52
CA GLY A 13 3.64 12.14 14.31
C GLY A 13 3.10 11.26 13.17
N ILE A 14 2.70 10.02 13.46
CA ILE A 14 2.09 9.12 12.47
C ILE A 14 0.76 9.70 11.95
N LEU A 15 -0.14 10.11 12.84
CA LEU A 15 -1.46 10.62 12.45
C LEU A 15 -1.34 11.88 11.57
N LEU A 16 -0.48 12.82 11.97
CA LEU A 16 -0.22 14.03 11.18
C LEU A 16 0.44 13.71 9.84
N SER A 17 1.34 12.73 9.80
CA SER A 17 2.02 12.34 8.56
C SER A 17 1.08 11.65 7.58
N ILE A 18 0.18 10.77 8.06
CA ILE A 18 -0.83 10.11 7.22
C ILE A 18 -1.79 11.16 6.65
N LEU A 19 -2.34 12.02 7.52
CA LEU A 19 -3.25 13.09 7.07
C LEU A 19 -2.56 14.04 6.10
N GLY A 20 -1.32 14.43 6.39
CA GLY A 20 -0.51 15.29 5.55
C GLY A 20 -0.23 14.67 4.18
N PHE A 21 0.12 13.38 4.14
CA PHE A 21 0.35 12.64 2.89
C PHE A 21 -0.94 12.52 2.06
N THR A 22 -2.07 12.17 2.68
CA THR A 22 -3.36 12.05 1.98
C THR A 22 -3.82 13.39 1.40
N ALA A 23 -3.70 14.47 2.18
CA ALA A 23 -4.03 15.82 1.71
C ALA A 23 -3.12 16.23 0.53
N LEU A 24 -1.81 15.98 0.64
CA LEU A 24 -0.86 16.31 -0.42
C LEU A 24 -1.12 15.50 -1.70
N ALA A 25 -1.38 14.19 -1.58
CA ALA A 25 -1.73 13.34 -2.71
C ALA A 25 -3.05 13.78 -3.38
N GLY A 26 -4.07 14.11 -2.59
CA GLY A 26 -5.34 14.66 -3.08
C GLY A 26 -5.18 16.00 -3.79
N GLY A 27 -4.36 16.89 -3.24
CA GLY A 27 -4.01 18.17 -3.85
C GLY A 27 -3.29 18.00 -5.19
N ILE A 28 -2.28 17.09 -5.26
CA ILE A 28 -1.58 16.79 -6.52
C ILE A 28 -2.55 16.24 -7.56
N ALA A 29 -3.39 15.27 -7.19
CA ALA A 29 -4.37 14.68 -8.11
C ALA A 29 -5.33 15.75 -8.65
N ALA A 30 -5.87 16.61 -7.77
CA ALA A 30 -6.73 17.72 -8.17
C ALA A 30 -6.03 18.71 -9.10
N SER A 31 -4.76 19.05 -8.84
CA SER A 31 -3.97 19.93 -9.71
C SER A 31 -3.69 19.31 -11.08
N VAL A 32 -3.32 18.02 -11.15
CA VAL A 32 -3.05 17.33 -12.42
C VAL A 32 -4.33 17.23 -13.27
N LEU A 33 -5.46 16.93 -12.64
CA LEU A 33 -6.76 16.95 -13.31
C LEU A 33 -7.07 18.35 -13.87
N GLY A 34 -6.81 19.40 -13.09
CA GLY A 34 -7.05 20.79 -13.51
C GLY A 34 -6.12 21.30 -14.62
N THR A 35 -4.89 20.80 -14.72
CA THR A 35 -3.94 21.22 -15.78
C THR A 35 -4.03 20.40 -17.06
N ALA A 36 -4.65 19.22 -17.03
CA ALA A 36 -4.77 18.36 -18.20
C ALA A 36 -5.61 18.97 -19.34
N GLN A 37 -6.52 19.91 -19.03
CA GLN A 37 -7.25 20.70 -20.01
C GLN A 37 -6.71 22.13 -20.01
N GLY A 38 -5.96 22.50 -21.05
CA GLY A 38 -5.23 23.77 -21.14
C GLY A 38 -6.10 25.04 -21.14
N ASP A 39 -7.43 24.90 -21.19
CA ASP A 39 -8.40 25.99 -21.07
C ASP A 39 -9.12 26.00 -19.70
N GLY A 40 -8.74 25.13 -18.77
CA GLY A 40 -9.32 25.03 -17.42
C GLY A 40 -10.73 24.44 -17.37
N TYR A 41 -11.24 23.89 -18.49
CA TYR A 41 -12.53 23.22 -18.53
C TYR A 41 -12.38 21.70 -18.51
N PHE A 42 -13.08 21.05 -17.58
CA PHE A 42 -13.35 19.62 -17.59
C PHE A 42 -14.32 19.26 -18.71
N THR A 43 -13.77 19.01 -19.89
CA THR A 43 -14.51 18.62 -21.10
C THR A 43 -14.82 17.13 -21.14
N SER A 44 -16.06 16.81 -21.49
CA SER A 44 -16.49 15.47 -21.87
C SER A 44 -16.00 15.14 -23.28
N GLY A 45 -16.04 13.85 -23.65
CA GLY A 45 -15.98 13.47 -25.07
C GLY A 45 -17.17 14.07 -25.84
N SER A 46 -17.02 14.24 -27.15
CA SER A 46 -18.15 14.50 -28.03
C SER A 46 -19.00 13.25 -28.15
N ALA A 47 -20.32 13.40 -28.00
CA ALA A 47 -21.29 12.34 -28.14
C ALA A 47 -22.36 12.76 -29.13
N ARG A 48 -22.70 11.85 -30.04
CA ARG A 48 -23.79 12.08 -31.00
C ARG A 48 -25.11 11.66 -30.39
N PHE A 49 -26.07 12.58 -30.39
CA PHE A 49 -27.44 12.34 -29.97
C PHE A 49 -28.35 12.48 -31.19
N SER A 50 -29.06 11.40 -31.51
CA SER A 50 -30.02 11.37 -32.62
C SER A 50 -31.38 10.94 -32.08
N VAL A 51 -32.34 11.86 -32.06
CA VAL A 51 -33.70 11.64 -31.57
C VAL A 51 -34.72 12.14 -32.59
N ALA A 52 -35.84 11.44 -32.74
CA ALA A 52 -36.89 11.80 -33.70
C ALA A 52 -37.76 12.99 -33.25
N SER A 53 -37.68 13.37 -31.97
CA SER A 53 -38.50 14.41 -31.35
C SER A 53 -38.07 15.83 -31.73
N HIS A 54 -38.84 16.84 -31.31
CA HIS A 54 -38.54 18.25 -31.60
C HIS A 54 -37.42 18.82 -30.72
N ALA A 55 -37.16 18.21 -29.57
CA ALA A 55 -36.23 18.73 -28.58
C ALA A 55 -35.58 17.59 -27.78
N LEU A 56 -34.28 17.72 -27.54
CA LEU A 56 -33.55 16.96 -26.55
C LEU A 56 -33.36 17.82 -25.30
N THR A 57 -33.80 17.32 -24.16
CA THR A 57 -33.77 18.04 -22.88
C THR A 57 -32.98 17.26 -21.84
N THR A 58 -32.31 17.95 -20.92
CA THR A 58 -31.66 17.33 -19.77
C THR A 58 -32.64 17.20 -18.60
N PRO A 59 -32.45 16.23 -17.68
CA PRO A 59 -33.26 16.18 -16.48
C PRO A 59 -32.93 17.39 -15.61
N ARG A 60 -33.76 17.62 -14.58
CA ARG A 60 -33.58 18.71 -13.61
C ARG A 60 -32.12 18.78 -13.15
N LEU A 61 -31.42 19.83 -13.56
CA LEU A 61 -30.14 20.19 -12.95
C LEU A 61 -30.44 21.00 -11.70
N ASP A 62 -30.42 20.34 -10.56
CA ASP A 62 -30.39 21.01 -9.27
C ASP A 62 -28.98 21.58 -9.08
N ALA A 63 -28.79 22.83 -9.49
CA ALA A 63 -27.47 23.45 -9.47
C ALA A 63 -26.93 23.62 -8.03
N VAL A 64 -27.79 23.58 -7.00
CA VAL A 64 -27.43 23.65 -5.58
C VAL A 64 -28.58 23.08 -4.72
N GLY A 65 -28.30 22.12 -3.84
CA GLY A 65 -29.30 21.51 -2.94
C GLY A 65 -29.79 22.42 -1.80
N GLU A 66 -30.93 22.06 -1.18
CA GLU A 66 -31.48 22.75 -0.01
C GLU A 66 -30.44 22.88 1.12
N GLY A 67 -30.11 24.11 1.51
CA GLY A 67 -29.22 24.41 2.65
C GLY A 67 -27.95 25.20 2.35
N VAL A 68 -27.68 25.55 1.08
CA VAL A 68 -26.51 26.38 0.71
C VAL A 68 -26.89 27.87 0.73
N PRO A 69 -26.03 28.77 1.27
CA PRO A 69 -26.31 30.20 1.30
C PRO A 69 -26.54 30.78 -0.11
N PRO A 70 -27.47 31.74 -0.31
CA PRO A 70 -27.78 32.34 -1.62
C PRO A 70 -26.61 33.06 -2.33
N ARG A 71 -25.52 33.32 -1.61
CA ARG A 71 -24.29 33.93 -2.14
C ARG A 71 -23.10 33.28 -1.47
N LEU A 72 -22.33 32.52 -2.25
CA LEU A 72 -20.99 32.10 -1.87
C LEU A 72 -20.01 33.23 -2.28
N PRO A 73 -18.92 33.46 -1.54
CA PRO A 73 -17.88 34.42 -1.93
C PRO A 73 -17.02 33.94 -3.12
N PHE A 74 -17.46 32.89 -3.81
CA PHE A 74 -16.78 32.24 -4.93
C PHE A 74 -17.84 31.69 -5.89
N ASP A 75 -17.55 31.73 -7.19
CA ASP A 75 -18.41 31.13 -8.22
C ASP A 75 -18.33 29.60 -8.15
N ILE A 76 -19.50 28.96 -8.24
CA ILE A 76 -19.66 27.51 -8.08
C ILE A 76 -19.04 26.78 -9.29
N GLY A 77 -19.22 27.37 -10.46
CA GLY A 77 -18.59 26.97 -11.71
C GLY A 77 -19.28 27.55 -12.94
N THR A 78 -18.61 27.44 -14.08
CA THR A 78 -19.10 27.83 -15.40
C THR A 78 -19.26 26.58 -16.25
N LEU A 79 -20.46 26.36 -16.79
CA LEU A 79 -20.74 25.32 -17.76
C LEU A 79 -20.53 25.88 -19.18
N ARG A 80 -19.80 25.15 -20.01
CA ARG A 80 -19.65 25.41 -21.45
C ARG A 80 -20.25 24.25 -22.22
N LEU A 81 -21.24 24.52 -23.04
CA LEU A 81 -21.85 23.56 -23.95
C LEU A 81 -21.43 23.88 -25.37
N ARG A 82 -20.99 22.87 -26.10
CA ARG A 82 -20.74 22.95 -27.54
C ARG A 82 -21.65 21.96 -28.23
N ALA A 83 -22.40 22.43 -29.22
CA ALA A 83 -23.17 21.53 -30.06
C ALA A 83 -23.05 21.91 -31.53
N ALA A 84 -23.03 20.90 -32.39
CA ALA A 84 -23.08 21.06 -33.84
C ALA A 84 -24.12 20.11 -34.41
N SER A 85 -24.87 20.57 -35.41
CA SER A 85 -25.71 19.67 -36.20
C SER A 85 -24.83 18.68 -36.97
N ALA A 86 -25.17 17.40 -36.92
CA ALA A 86 -24.52 16.39 -37.75
C ALA A 86 -24.87 16.53 -39.24
N GLU A 87 -25.98 17.23 -39.55
CA GLU A 87 -26.39 17.57 -40.90
C GLU A 87 -25.77 18.91 -41.34
N PRO A 88 -25.00 18.94 -42.45
CA PRO A 88 -24.35 20.15 -42.93
C PRO A 88 -25.35 21.25 -43.29
N GLY A 89 -25.14 22.46 -42.75
CA GLY A 89 -25.94 23.65 -43.07
C GLY A 89 -27.27 23.76 -42.31
N ARG A 90 -27.63 22.78 -41.48
CA ARG A 90 -28.79 22.88 -40.58
C ARG A 90 -28.42 23.66 -39.32
N GLU A 91 -29.29 24.57 -38.91
CA GLU A 91 -29.07 25.41 -37.73
C GLU A 91 -29.53 24.71 -36.45
N ILE A 92 -28.66 24.69 -35.45
CA ILE A 92 -28.96 24.15 -34.13
C ILE A 92 -29.17 25.29 -33.14
N PHE A 93 -30.10 25.10 -32.21
CA PHE A 93 -30.37 25.99 -31.08
C PHE A 93 -30.01 25.29 -29.77
N ILE A 94 -29.29 26.00 -28.90
CA ILE A 94 -29.00 25.59 -27.52
C ILE A 94 -29.54 26.68 -26.60
N GLY A 95 -30.39 26.31 -25.65
CA GLY A 95 -30.98 27.25 -24.70
C GLY A 95 -30.94 26.73 -23.26
N ILE A 96 -30.73 27.65 -22.31
CA ILE A 96 -30.80 27.39 -20.87
C ILE A 96 -31.84 28.32 -20.27
N ALA A 97 -32.80 27.75 -19.55
CA ALA A 97 -33.87 28.49 -18.90
C ALA A 97 -34.33 27.79 -17.60
N PRO A 98 -35.07 28.49 -16.72
CA PRO A 98 -35.70 27.86 -15.56
C PRO A 98 -36.60 26.70 -16.01
N GLN A 99 -36.58 25.61 -15.26
CA GLN A 99 -37.31 24.39 -15.63
C GLN A 99 -38.81 24.64 -15.85
N ALA A 100 -39.44 25.47 -15.03
CA ALA A 100 -40.86 25.79 -15.14
C ALA A 100 -41.23 26.48 -16.47
N ASP A 101 -40.31 27.24 -17.07
CA ASP A 101 -40.54 27.92 -18.34
C ASP A 101 -40.36 26.97 -19.53
N ILE A 102 -39.39 26.05 -19.44
CA ILE A 102 -39.18 24.99 -20.43
C ILE A 102 -40.36 24.01 -20.44
N GLU A 103 -40.83 23.58 -19.26
CA GLU A 103 -42.01 22.72 -19.14
C GLU A 103 -43.26 23.36 -19.76
N ARG A 104 -43.41 24.68 -19.63
CA ARG A 104 -44.51 25.44 -20.24
C ARG A 104 -44.37 25.53 -21.76
N TYR A 105 -43.16 25.77 -22.25
CA TYR A 105 -42.87 25.89 -23.68
C TYR A 105 -43.02 24.56 -24.42
N LEU A 106 -42.62 23.45 -23.81
CA LEU A 106 -42.72 22.10 -24.38
C LEU A 106 -44.05 21.39 -24.04
N LEU A 107 -45.02 22.12 -23.49
CA LEU A 107 -46.30 21.53 -23.10
C LEU A 107 -47.05 20.99 -24.33
N GLY A 108 -47.22 19.67 -24.37
CA GLY A 108 -47.86 18.97 -25.50
C GLY A 108 -46.99 18.82 -26.75
N VAL A 109 -45.70 19.18 -26.67
CA VAL A 109 -44.70 18.99 -27.73
C VAL A 109 -44.01 17.65 -27.55
N HIS A 110 -43.81 16.91 -28.65
CA HIS A 110 -43.03 15.67 -28.62
C HIS A 110 -41.54 15.99 -28.38
N HIS A 111 -41.02 15.58 -27.24
CA HIS A 111 -39.63 15.82 -26.83
C HIS A 111 -39.06 14.60 -26.10
N THR A 112 -37.73 14.50 -26.10
CA THR A 112 -37.01 13.41 -25.42
C THR A 112 -36.19 14.00 -24.28
N GLU A 113 -36.29 13.38 -23.10
CA GLU A 113 -35.51 13.70 -21.90
C GLU A 113 -34.34 12.72 -21.77
N LEU A 114 -33.13 13.25 -21.63
CA LEU A 114 -31.90 12.47 -21.45
C LEU A 114 -31.71 12.18 -19.97
N LEU A 115 -31.95 10.95 -19.51
CA LEU A 115 -31.91 10.61 -18.08
C LEU A 115 -30.47 10.44 -17.57
N GLU A 116 -29.67 9.64 -18.26
CA GLU A 116 -28.32 9.29 -17.83
C GLU A 116 -27.39 9.12 -19.04
N VAL A 117 -26.13 9.57 -18.89
CA VAL A 117 -25.08 9.38 -19.89
C VAL A 117 -23.91 8.64 -19.25
N ASN A 118 -23.75 7.38 -19.63
CA ASN A 118 -22.57 6.59 -19.30
C ASN A 118 -21.53 6.76 -20.40
N SER A 119 -20.30 7.07 -20.01
CA SER A 119 -19.21 7.37 -20.96
C SER A 119 -18.35 6.16 -21.31
N ARG A 120 -18.38 5.07 -20.54
CA ARG A 120 -17.55 3.87 -20.73
C ARG A 120 -18.26 2.57 -20.30
N PRO A 121 -18.83 1.78 -21.24
CA PRO A 121 -19.07 2.09 -22.66
C PRO A 121 -20.07 3.25 -22.82
N PHE A 122 -20.07 3.93 -23.97
CA PHE A 122 -21.05 5.00 -24.22
C PHE A 122 -22.47 4.43 -24.26
N ARG A 123 -23.32 4.82 -23.31
CA ARG A 123 -24.76 4.49 -23.28
C ARG A 123 -25.54 5.71 -22.78
N ALA A 124 -26.56 6.10 -23.51
CA ALA A 124 -27.48 7.16 -23.11
C ALA A 124 -28.86 6.56 -22.86
N GLU A 125 -29.43 6.84 -21.70
CA GLU A 125 -30.80 6.45 -21.37
C GLU A 125 -31.74 7.61 -21.65
N TYR A 126 -32.82 7.31 -22.38
CA TYR A 126 -33.76 8.31 -22.86
C TYR A 126 -35.15 8.02 -22.32
N ARG A 127 -35.90 9.08 -22.03
CA ARG A 127 -37.33 9.04 -21.79
C ARG A 127 -38.04 9.85 -22.86
N ASP A 128 -38.79 9.17 -23.71
CA ASP A 128 -39.57 9.84 -24.75
C ASP A 128 -40.91 10.33 -24.18
N ILE A 129 -41.24 11.60 -24.43
CA ILE A 129 -42.46 12.24 -23.94
C ILE A 129 -43.32 12.60 -25.15
N PRO A 130 -44.41 11.85 -25.43
CA PRO A 130 -45.21 12.05 -26.63
C PRO A 130 -45.96 13.39 -26.60
N GLY A 131 -46.12 13.99 -27.77
CA GLY A 131 -46.87 15.23 -27.96
C GLY A 131 -47.36 15.38 -29.40
N THR A 132 -48.31 16.29 -29.63
CA THR A 132 -48.93 16.53 -30.95
C THR A 132 -48.77 17.96 -31.43
N THR A 133 -48.23 18.84 -30.58
CA THR A 133 -48.08 20.27 -30.87
C THR A 133 -46.69 20.55 -31.45
N THR A 134 -46.62 21.42 -32.46
CA THR A 134 -45.35 21.95 -32.96
C THR A 134 -44.91 23.15 -32.12
N PRO A 135 -43.68 23.18 -31.60
CA PRO A 135 -43.20 24.31 -30.80
C PRO A 135 -43.01 25.55 -31.69
N ALA A 136 -43.12 26.74 -31.09
CA ALA A 136 -42.74 27.98 -31.76
C ALA A 136 -41.21 28.01 -32.00
N PRO A 137 -40.67 28.87 -32.88
CA PRO A 137 -39.22 28.98 -33.05
C PRO A 137 -38.54 29.38 -31.73
N PRO A 138 -37.50 28.65 -31.28
CA PRO A 138 -36.87 28.89 -29.99
C PRO A 138 -36.17 30.23 -29.89
N ALA A 139 -35.57 30.72 -30.98
CA ALA A 139 -34.85 31.99 -31.02
C ALA A 139 -35.75 33.23 -30.84
N GLU A 140 -37.06 33.09 -31.05
CA GLU A 140 -38.03 34.18 -30.87
C GLU A 140 -38.53 34.29 -29.43
N GLN A 141 -38.23 33.32 -28.57
CA GLN A 141 -38.69 33.30 -27.19
C GLN A 141 -37.77 34.12 -26.28
N THR A 142 -38.36 34.88 -25.34
CA THR A 142 -37.61 35.81 -24.46
C THR A 142 -37.34 35.26 -23.07
N PHE A 143 -37.83 34.07 -22.73
CA PHE A 143 -37.64 33.45 -21.42
C PHE A 143 -36.27 32.75 -21.27
N TRP A 144 -35.50 32.61 -22.35
CA TRP A 144 -34.16 32.06 -22.30
C TRP A 144 -33.24 32.96 -21.49
N ASN A 145 -32.56 32.40 -20.50
CA ASN A 145 -31.53 33.14 -19.77
C ASN A 145 -30.29 33.32 -20.66
N THR A 146 -29.91 32.26 -21.36
CA THR A 146 -28.77 32.23 -22.27
C THR A 146 -29.10 31.26 -23.40
N SER A 147 -28.95 31.71 -24.64
CA SER A 147 -29.21 30.90 -25.83
C SER A 147 -28.31 31.28 -26.99
N VAL A 148 -28.04 30.32 -27.87
CA VAL A 148 -27.30 30.51 -29.12
C VAL A 148 -27.96 29.70 -30.24
N SER A 149 -27.96 30.26 -31.45
CA SER A 149 -28.43 29.57 -32.65
C SER A 149 -27.53 29.88 -33.85
N GLY A 150 -27.25 28.89 -34.68
CA GLY A 150 -26.53 29.10 -35.92
C GLY A 150 -26.12 27.81 -36.61
N THR A 151 -25.47 27.96 -37.76
CA THR A 151 -24.87 26.85 -38.50
C THR A 151 -23.47 26.51 -37.97
N GLY A 152 -23.08 25.23 -38.04
CA GLY A 152 -21.78 24.77 -37.54
C GLY A 152 -21.74 24.59 -36.02
N GLU A 153 -20.54 24.61 -35.45
CA GLU A 153 -20.33 24.44 -34.00
C GLU A 153 -20.71 25.71 -33.25
N GLN A 154 -21.70 25.60 -32.36
CA GLN A 154 -22.16 26.67 -31.49
C GLN A 154 -21.65 26.46 -30.07
N GLU A 155 -21.13 27.51 -29.45
CA GLU A 155 -20.62 27.50 -28.07
C GLU A 155 -21.50 28.37 -27.17
N LEU A 156 -21.99 27.79 -26.08
CA LEU A 156 -22.80 28.46 -25.06
C LEU A 156 -22.08 28.35 -23.71
N THR A 157 -21.79 29.50 -23.09
CA THR A 157 -21.18 29.54 -21.75
C THR A 157 -22.19 30.10 -20.76
N TRP A 158 -22.36 29.42 -19.63
CA TRP A 158 -23.32 29.76 -18.59
C TRP A 158 -22.72 29.60 -17.20
N ASP A 159 -22.80 30.66 -16.40
CA ASP A 159 -22.40 30.62 -15.00
C ASP A 159 -23.52 30.00 -14.15
N LEU A 160 -23.18 28.96 -13.38
CA LEU A 160 -24.19 28.22 -12.61
C LEU A 160 -24.85 29.14 -11.58
N ALA A 161 -26.17 29.24 -11.66
CA ALA A 161 -26.99 29.99 -10.71
C ALA A 161 -27.86 29.05 -9.86
N THR A 162 -28.16 29.46 -8.63
CA THR A 162 -29.06 28.71 -7.73
C THR A 162 -30.46 28.57 -8.35
N GLY A 163 -31.04 27.37 -8.32
CA GLY A 163 -32.37 27.08 -8.85
C GLY A 163 -32.43 25.79 -9.66
N SER A 164 -33.62 25.46 -10.18
CA SER A 164 -33.83 24.32 -11.07
C SER A 164 -33.78 24.80 -12.53
N TRP A 165 -32.77 24.32 -13.25
CA TRP A 165 -32.49 24.71 -14.63
C TRP A 165 -32.56 23.48 -15.53
N ALA A 166 -32.93 23.68 -16.79
CA ALA A 166 -32.83 22.66 -17.82
C ALA A 166 -32.18 23.22 -19.09
N ILE A 167 -31.47 22.35 -19.79
CA ILE A 167 -30.80 22.64 -21.05
C ILE A 167 -31.65 22.02 -22.16
N VAL A 168 -31.87 22.78 -23.23
CA VAL A 168 -32.64 22.35 -24.40
C VAL A 168 -31.77 22.46 -25.64
N VAL A 169 -31.71 21.37 -26.42
CA VAL A 169 -31.09 21.31 -27.73
C VAL A 169 -32.16 20.96 -28.76
N MET A 170 -32.29 21.78 -29.80
CA MET A 170 -33.29 21.60 -30.86
C MET A 170 -32.85 22.21 -32.17
N ASN A 171 -33.55 21.89 -33.26
CA ASN A 171 -33.37 22.59 -34.53
C ASN A 171 -33.89 24.02 -34.41
N ALA A 172 -33.17 25.00 -34.97
CA ALA A 172 -33.52 26.42 -34.82
C ALA A 172 -34.87 26.79 -35.48
N ASP A 173 -35.30 26.01 -36.47
CA ASP A 173 -36.59 26.12 -37.15
C ASP A 173 -37.73 25.35 -36.46
N ALA A 174 -37.47 24.77 -35.27
CA ALA A 174 -38.40 23.92 -34.52
C ALA A 174 -38.84 22.63 -35.25
N SER A 175 -38.14 22.22 -36.31
CA SER A 175 -38.41 20.96 -37.02
C SER A 175 -38.05 19.73 -36.17
N PRO A 176 -38.76 18.60 -36.34
CA PRO A 176 -38.44 17.35 -35.64
C PRO A 176 -37.16 16.71 -36.18
N GLY A 177 -36.59 15.78 -35.42
CA GLY A 177 -35.36 15.07 -35.79
C GLY A 177 -34.12 15.86 -35.39
N VAL A 178 -33.77 15.82 -34.11
CA VAL A 178 -32.56 16.44 -33.57
C VAL A 178 -31.40 15.45 -33.72
N ASP A 179 -30.41 15.81 -34.54
CA ASP A 179 -29.18 15.04 -34.73
C ASP A 179 -27.98 15.96 -34.47
N ALA A 180 -27.42 15.86 -33.26
CA ALA A 180 -26.45 16.80 -32.75
C ALA A 180 -25.27 16.10 -32.08
N ASP A 181 -24.06 16.53 -32.43
CA ASP A 181 -22.86 16.23 -31.66
C ASP A 181 -22.77 17.23 -30.51
N VAL A 182 -22.85 16.74 -29.27
CA VAL A 182 -22.83 17.57 -28.07
C VAL A 182 -21.60 17.26 -27.22
N GLN A 183 -20.96 18.31 -26.74
CA GLN A 183 -19.85 18.27 -25.80
C GLN A 183 -20.13 19.24 -24.65
N ALA A 184 -19.95 18.77 -23.41
CA ALA A 184 -20.06 19.59 -22.22
C ALA A 184 -18.68 19.82 -21.60
N GLY A 185 -18.44 21.02 -21.08
CA GLY A 185 -17.24 21.40 -20.34
C GLY A 185 -17.63 22.08 -19.04
N PHE A 186 -16.98 21.73 -17.93
CA PHE A 186 -17.23 22.36 -16.64
C PHE A 186 -15.95 22.99 -16.09
N ARG A 187 -16.00 24.26 -15.70
CA ARG A 187 -14.91 24.95 -15.01
C ARG A 187 -15.37 25.28 -13.60
N SER A 188 -14.54 25.06 -12.59
CA SER A 188 -14.82 25.52 -11.23
C SER A 188 -13.61 26.22 -10.64
N ASP A 189 -13.85 27.45 -10.16
CA ASP A 189 -12.83 28.27 -9.52
C ASP A 189 -12.49 27.81 -8.10
N LEU A 190 -13.27 26.87 -7.54
CA LEU A 190 -13.02 26.31 -6.22
C LEU A 190 -11.92 25.22 -6.24
N ILE A 191 -11.75 24.53 -7.37
CA ILE A 191 -10.82 23.39 -7.46
C ILE A 191 -9.39 23.82 -7.18
N TRP A 192 -8.95 24.96 -7.72
CA TRP A 192 -7.58 25.45 -7.57
C TRP A 192 -7.22 25.90 -6.15
N PRO A 193 -8.03 26.75 -5.47
CA PRO A 193 -7.83 27.10 -4.07
C PRO A 193 -7.95 25.89 -3.15
N ALA A 194 -8.90 24.98 -3.40
CA ALA A 194 -9.03 23.76 -2.61
C ALA A 194 -7.81 22.84 -2.77
N ALA A 195 -7.35 22.62 -4.01
CA ALA A 195 -6.13 21.85 -4.30
C ALA A 195 -4.91 22.49 -3.63
N THR A 196 -4.78 23.81 -3.71
CA THR A 196 -3.68 24.56 -3.09
C THR A 196 -3.73 24.49 -1.57
N GLY A 197 -4.92 24.62 -0.97
CA GLY A 197 -5.13 24.44 0.47
C GLY A 197 -4.75 23.04 0.94
N LEU A 198 -5.12 22.01 0.18
CA LEU A 198 -4.74 20.62 0.44
C LEU A 198 -3.23 20.40 0.32
N LEU A 199 -2.58 21.00 -0.69
CA LEU A 199 -1.12 20.93 -0.87
C LEU A 199 -0.38 21.59 0.29
N ILE A 200 -0.75 22.82 0.66
CA ILE A 200 -0.12 23.58 1.75
C ILE A 200 -0.37 22.88 3.10
N GLY A 201 -1.62 22.54 3.39
CA GLY A 201 -1.98 21.83 4.61
C GLY A 201 -1.29 20.47 4.71
N GLY A 202 -1.22 19.75 3.59
CA GLY A 202 -0.50 18.48 3.47
C GLY A 202 0.99 18.63 3.76
N ALA A 203 1.64 19.63 3.15
CA ALA A 203 3.06 19.93 3.36
C ALA A 203 3.37 20.33 4.81
N ILE A 204 2.53 21.17 5.44
CA ILE A 204 2.68 21.55 6.85
C ILE A 204 2.51 20.31 7.75
N GLY A 205 1.48 19.50 7.49
CA GLY A 205 1.23 18.26 8.22
C GLY A 205 2.41 17.31 8.18
N LEU A 206 3.04 17.14 7.01
CA LEU A 206 4.26 16.35 6.86
C LEU A 206 5.48 17.00 7.54
N ALA A 207 5.65 18.31 7.41
CA ALA A 207 6.77 19.05 8.00
C ALA A 207 6.78 18.97 9.53
N ILE A 208 5.61 18.85 10.17
CA ILE A 208 5.49 18.66 11.62
C ILE A 208 5.46 17.17 11.98
N GLY A 209 4.68 16.38 11.24
CA GLY A 209 4.42 14.98 11.52
C GLY A 209 5.66 14.11 11.42
N VAL A 210 6.47 14.27 10.36
CA VAL A 210 7.66 13.43 10.12
C VAL A 210 8.72 13.63 11.21
N PRO A 211 9.11 14.86 11.60
CA PRO A 211 10.04 15.07 12.72
C PRO A 211 9.55 14.50 14.06
N LEU A 212 8.25 14.63 14.37
CA LEU A 212 7.66 14.05 15.59
C LEU A 212 7.71 12.52 15.55
N LEU A 213 7.34 11.92 14.42
CA LEU A 213 7.40 10.48 14.17
C LEU A 213 8.82 9.96 14.38
N VAL A 214 9.81 10.59 13.72
CA VAL A 214 11.22 10.22 13.83
C VAL A 214 11.72 10.39 15.26
N SER A 215 11.39 11.49 15.93
CA SER A 215 11.80 11.73 17.33
C SER A 215 11.20 10.70 18.29
N GLY A 216 9.92 10.33 18.08
CA GLY A 216 9.24 9.27 18.81
C GLY A 216 9.90 7.90 18.59
N ALA A 217 10.20 7.55 17.33
CA ALA A 217 10.88 6.31 16.95
C ALA A 217 12.29 6.22 17.54
N VAL A 218 13.09 7.29 17.45
CA VAL A 218 14.41 7.38 18.08
C VAL A 218 14.29 7.22 19.60
N GLY A 219 13.31 7.87 20.22
CA GLY A 219 13.05 7.75 21.65
C GLY A 219 12.74 6.30 22.08
N LEU A 220 11.87 5.61 21.34
CA LEU A 220 11.56 4.20 21.60
C LEU A 220 12.73 3.26 21.35
N GLY A 221 13.51 3.51 20.29
CA GLY A 221 14.71 2.75 19.97
C GLY A 221 15.75 2.78 21.10
N ARG A 222 15.97 3.96 21.71
CA ARG A 222 16.88 4.10 22.87
C ARG A 222 16.42 3.30 24.10
N HIS A 223 15.12 3.10 24.27
CA HIS A 223 14.54 2.37 25.41
C HIS A 223 14.40 0.86 25.15
N ALA A 224 14.62 0.40 23.92
CA ALA A 224 14.48 -1.00 23.53
C ALA A 224 15.80 -1.80 23.67
N GLU A 225 16.93 -1.12 23.86
CA GLU A 225 18.24 -1.73 24.15
C GLU A 225 18.28 -2.20 25.63
N PRO A 226 18.61 -3.48 25.91
CA PRO A 226 18.96 -3.87 27.27
C PRO A 226 20.24 -3.14 27.72
N PRO A 227 20.41 -2.83 29.01
CA PRO A 227 21.69 -2.32 29.51
C PRO A 227 22.80 -3.29 29.12
N SER A 228 23.91 -2.71 28.65
CA SER A 228 25.13 -3.40 28.24
C SER A 228 25.45 -4.56 29.20
N ARG A 229 25.76 -5.75 28.67
CA ARG A 229 26.40 -6.80 29.48
C ARG A 229 27.65 -6.18 30.11
N GLY A 230 27.63 -5.91 31.41
CA GLY A 230 28.83 -5.65 32.18
C GLY A 230 29.78 -6.86 32.09
N PRO A 231 31.06 -6.69 32.45
CA PRO A 231 32.03 -7.78 32.44
C PRO A 231 31.45 -8.97 33.22
N ARG A 232 31.42 -10.15 32.60
CA ARG A 232 30.98 -11.39 33.27
C ARG A 232 31.85 -11.56 34.52
N GLY A 233 31.25 -11.41 35.70
CA GLY A 233 31.86 -11.91 36.93
C GLY A 233 32.11 -13.41 36.80
N PRO A 234 33.11 -13.97 37.50
CA PRO A 234 33.41 -15.39 37.42
C PRO A 234 32.18 -16.21 37.81
N LEU A 235 31.84 -17.21 36.99
CA LEU A 235 30.77 -18.17 37.31
C LEU A 235 31.10 -18.85 38.65
N PRO A 236 30.13 -19.03 39.57
CA PRO A 236 30.36 -19.78 40.79
C PRO A 236 30.67 -21.25 40.46
N GLN A 237 31.83 -21.72 40.91
CA GLN A 237 32.17 -23.15 40.90
C GLN A 237 31.26 -23.87 41.91
N PHE A 238 30.46 -24.82 41.44
CA PHE A 238 29.74 -25.73 42.31
C PHE A 238 30.68 -26.89 42.73
N PRO A 239 30.88 -27.14 44.04
CA PRO A 239 31.60 -28.31 44.50
C PRO A 239 30.64 -29.49 44.69
N GLY A 240 30.94 -30.65 44.11
CA GLY A 240 30.21 -31.89 44.40
C GLY A 240 30.32 -32.92 43.29
N GLY A 241 31.08 -33.99 43.54
CA GLY A 241 31.37 -35.05 42.58
C GLY A 241 30.30 -36.13 42.45
N ALA A 242 30.49 -36.99 41.45
CA ALA A 242 30.04 -38.37 41.45
C ALA A 242 31.03 -39.24 40.65
N PRO A 243 31.31 -40.49 41.06
CA PRO A 243 32.38 -41.32 40.50
C PRO A 243 31.92 -42.23 39.35
N GLY A 244 32.89 -42.49 38.46
CA GLY A 244 33.06 -43.56 37.47
C GLY A 244 31.89 -44.48 37.09
N LEU A 245 31.63 -44.56 35.77
CA LEU A 245 31.26 -45.80 35.10
C LEU A 245 31.83 -45.85 33.66
N ALA A 246 32.69 -46.84 33.47
CA ALA A 246 32.89 -47.70 32.31
C ALA A 246 33.29 -47.12 30.94
N SER A 247 34.51 -47.52 30.56
CA SER A 247 35.11 -47.58 29.23
C SER A 247 34.21 -48.21 28.17
N ALA A 248 34.16 -47.62 26.97
CA ALA A 248 33.63 -48.23 25.75
C ALA A 248 34.77 -48.46 24.74
N PRO A 249 34.72 -49.51 23.90
CA PRO A 249 35.87 -50.00 23.15
C PRO A 249 36.20 -49.14 21.93
N GLU A 250 37.49 -49.01 21.64
CA GLU A 250 38.02 -48.53 20.36
C GLU A 250 37.52 -49.43 19.22
N MET A 251 36.64 -48.90 18.36
CA MET A 251 36.49 -49.41 17.00
C MET A 251 37.29 -48.54 16.05
N GLN A 252 38.47 -49.05 15.67
CA GLN A 252 39.21 -48.63 14.50
C GLN A 252 38.35 -48.89 13.25
N GLY A 253 37.92 -47.80 12.63
CA GLY A 253 37.26 -47.78 11.34
C GLY A 253 37.41 -46.38 10.77
N THR A 254 38.56 -46.11 10.14
CA THR A 254 38.85 -44.88 9.41
C THR A 254 37.78 -44.67 8.33
N PRO A 255 36.90 -43.65 8.41
CA PRO A 255 36.17 -43.21 7.23
C PRO A 255 37.19 -42.56 6.28
N PRO A 256 37.12 -42.79 4.96
CA PRO A 256 38.01 -42.10 4.05
C PRO A 256 37.83 -40.59 4.22
N ALA A 257 38.96 -39.90 4.36
CA ALA A 257 39.01 -38.45 4.33
C ALA A 257 38.36 -37.99 3.03
N SER A 258 37.11 -37.51 3.10
CA SER A 258 36.55 -36.69 2.05
C SER A 258 37.42 -35.44 2.01
N GLN A 259 38.29 -35.37 1.01
CA GLN A 259 38.94 -34.13 0.62
C GLN A 259 37.85 -33.07 0.50
N ALA A 260 37.81 -32.17 1.48
CA ALA A 260 37.09 -30.93 1.33
C ALA A 260 37.82 -30.15 0.25
N ASP A 261 37.16 -29.93 -0.88
CA ASP A 261 37.58 -28.98 -1.89
C ASP A 261 37.91 -27.63 -1.21
N PRO A 262 39.07 -26.99 -1.47
CA PRO A 262 39.43 -25.73 -0.84
C PRO A 262 38.60 -24.51 -1.27
N LEU A 263 37.46 -24.69 -1.95
CA LEU A 263 36.74 -23.63 -2.66
C LEU A 263 35.28 -23.37 -2.22
N THR A 264 34.86 -23.58 -0.97
CA THR A 264 33.62 -22.92 -0.46
C THR A 264 33.62 -22.59 1.05
N PRO A 265 34.42 -21.62 1.55
CA PRO A 265 34.20 -21.04 2.88
C PRO A 265 32.90 -20.22 2.99
N ALA A 266 32.30 -19.83 1.84
CA ALA A 266 31.20 -18.86 1.78
C ALA A 266 29.78 -19.48 1.82
N GLU A 267 29.63 -20.79 1.57
CA GLU A 267 28.30 -21.39 1.35
C GLU A 267 27.52 -21.65 2.66
N ASN A 268 28.24 -21.78 3.78
CA ASN A 268 27.67 -22.10 5.11
C ASN A 268 27.81 -20.97 6.15
N ALA A 269 28.19 -19.76 5.74
CA ALA A 269 28.27 -18.63 6.67
C ALA A 269 26.85 -18.22 7.14
N PRO A 270 26.62 -18.06 8.46
CA PRO A 270 25.31 -17.63 8.98
C PRO A 270 24.97 -16.24 8.45
N TYR A 271 23.73 -16.04 7.97
CA TYR A 271 23.33 -14.74 7.46
C TYR A 271 23.08 -13.79 8.65
N PRO A 272 23.49 -12.51 8.58
CA PRO A 272 23.42 -11.57 9.71
C PRO A 272 21.99 -11.20 10.15
N ALA A 273 20.97 -11.53 9.36
CA ALA A 273 19.55 -11.44 9.75
C ALA A 273 19.00 -12.83 10.07
N ARG A 274 18.63 -13.05 11.33
CA ARG A 274 18.26 -14.33 11.92
C ARG A 274 16.81 -14.33 12.37
N LEU A 275 16.06 -15.34 11.95
CA LEU A 275 14.64 -15.53 12.27
C LEU A 275 14.44 -16.86 13.01
N LEU A 276 13.94 -16.78 14.24
CA LEU A 276 13.71 -17.92 15.12
C LEU A 276 12.20 -18.16 15.26
N GLY A 277 11.79 -19.43 15.22
CA GLY A 277 10.41 -19.85 15.44
C GLY A 277 10.38 -21.26 16.00
N ARG A 278 10.22 -21.38 17.32
CA ARG A 278 10.13 -22.67 18.00
C ARG A 278 8.67 -23.12 18.04
N LEU A 279 8.38 -24.25 17.42
CA LEU A 279 7.05 -24.86 17.41
C LEU A 279 6.67 -25.29 18.83
N ASP A 280 5.50 -24.87 19.29
CA ASP A 280 4.94 -25.28 20.56
C ASP A 280 4.48 -26.76 20.49
N PRO A 281 4.90 -27.65 21.41
CA PRO A 281 4.52 -29.06 21.38
C PRO A 281 3.03 -29.30 21.62
N ALA A 282 2.29 -28.36 22.21
CA ALA A 282 0.89 -28.54 22.62
C ALA A 282 -0.07 -27.55 21.94
N LEU A 283 -0.05 -27.47 20.60
CA LEU A 283 -1.01 -26.67 19.84
C LEU A 283 -2.44 -27.19 19.99
N SER A 284 -3.34 -26.29 20.35
CA SER A 284 -4.77 -26.58 20.42
C SER A 284 -5.40 -26.65 19.03
N ARG A 285 -6.34 -27.59 18.87
CA ARG A 285 -6.99 -27.90 17.58
C ARG A 285 -7.90 -26.78 17.06
N TRP A 286 -8.52 -26.02 17.96
CA TRP A 286 -9.61 -25.08 17.62
C TRP A 286 -9.24 -23.62 17.78
N MET A 287 -8.19 -23.32 18.55
CA MET A 287 -7.86 -21.94 18.89
C MET A 287 -7.46 -21.12 17.67
N TRP A 288 -6.90 -21.74 16.63
CA TRP A 288 -6.53 -21.06 15.39
C TRP A 288 -7.69 -20.25 14.78
N LEU A 289 -8.94 -20.70 14.91
CA LEU A 289 -10.12 -19.97 14.40
C LEU A 289 -10.35 -18.66 15.17
N VAL A 290 -10.04 -18.66 16.47
CA VAL A 290 -10.24 -17.53 17.38
C VAL A 290 -9.03 -16.58 17.39
N LYS A 291 -7.81 -17.09 17.10
CA LYS A 291 -6.57 -16.30 17.11
C LYS A 291 -6.61 -15.08 16.20
N TRP A 292 -7.24 -15.17 15.04
CA TRP A 292 -7.34 -14.06 14.09
C TRP A 292 -8.10 -12.87 14.66
N PHE A 293 -9.13 -13.13 15.49
CA PHE A 293 -9.85 -12.08 16.21
C PHE A 293 -8.98 -11.44 17.31
N LEU A 294 -8.25 -12.26 18.08
CA LEU A 294 -7.33 -11.75 19.11
C LEU A 294 -6.15 -10.95 18.53
N ALA A 295 -5.79 -11.21 17.27
CA ALA A 295 -4.74 -10.49 16.56
C ALA A 295 -5.19 -9.12 16.01
N ILE A 296 -6.50 -8.81 15.98
CA ILE A 296 -7.03 -7.53 15.46
C ILE A 296 -6.37 -6.31 16.15
N PRO A 297 -6.27 -6.24 17.49
CA PRO A 297 -5.60 -5.11 18.14
C PRO A 297 -4.13 -4.97 17.73
N HIS A 298 -3.44 -6.09 17.49
CA HIS A 298 -2.05 -6.06 17.00
C HIS A 298 -1.97 -5.54 15.58
N PHE A 299 -2.87 -5.96 14.68
CA PHE A 299 -2.88 -5.49 13.30
C PHE A 299 -3.10 -3.99 13.19
N ILE A 300 -3.99 -3.43 14.03
CA ILE A 300 -4.22 -1.97 14.07
C ILE A 300 -2.94 -1.25 14.47
N VAL A 301 -2.27 -1.66 15.55
CA VAL A 301 -1.04 -1.00 16.01
C VAL A 301 0.11 -1.21 15.02
N LEU A 302 0.26 -2.42 14.48
CA LEU A 302 1.28 -2.73 13.49
C LEU A 302 1.09 -1.95 12.20
N ALA A 303 -0.14 -1.68 11.75
CA ALA A 303 -0.38 -0.84 10.57
C ALA A 303 0.24 0.56 10.73
N PHE A 304 0.04 1.20 11.89
CA PHE A 304 0.69 2.48 12.21
C PHE A 304 2.21 2.35 12.34
N LEU A 305 2.71 1.27 12.94
CA LEU A 305 4.16 1.04 13.07
C LEU A 305 4.84 0.74 11.73
N TRP A 306 4.15 0.09 10.79
CA TRP A 306 4.64 -0.14 9.43
C TRP A 306 4.74 1.17 8.65
N PHE A 307 3.78 2.08 8.83
CA PHE A 307 3.90 3.43 8.30
C PHE A 307 5.12 4.15 8.89
N ALA A 308 5.32 4.07 10.22
CA ALA A 308 6.50 4.65 10.85
C ALA A 308 7.81 4.01 10.36
N PHE A 309 7.84 2.69 10.21
CA PHE A 309 8.97 1.92 9.67
C PHE A 309 9.34 2.37 8.26
N LEU A 310 8.37 2.64 7.39
CA LEU A 310 8.61 3.17 6.05
C LEU A 310 9.30 4.54 6.12
N VAL A 311 8.74 5.47 6.90
CA VAL A 311 9.28 6.82 7.06
C VAL A 311 10.69 6.78 7.66
N THR A 312 10.92 6.00 8.71
CA THR A 312 12.24 5.88 9.34
C THR A 312 13.27 5.20 8.43
N THR A 313 12.84 4.28 7.56
CA THR A 313 13.71 3.66 6.55
C THR A 313 14.17 4.69 5.51
N ILE A 314 13.25 5.55 5.04
CA ILE A 314 13.60 6.66 4.13
C ILE A 314 14.60 7.61 4.79
N VAL A 315 14.33 8.01 6.03
CA VAL A 315 15.23 8.88 6.82
C VAL A 315 16.59 8.22 7.07
N ALA A 316 16.60 6.91 7.36
CA ALA A 316 17.83 6.14 7.47
C ALA A 316 18.59 6.07 6.15
N GLY A 317 17.91 5.96 5.01
CA GLY A 317 18.51 6.01 3.69
C GLY A 317 19.28 7.30 3.44
N PHE A 318 18.68 8.46 3.74
CA PHE A 318 19.37 9.75 3.69
C PHE A 318 20.55 9.83 4.67
N ALA A 319 20.38 9.32 5.90
CA ALA A 319 21.46 9.29 6.87
C ALA A 319 22.64 8.41 6.40
N ILE A 320 22.38 7.26 5.78
CA ILE A 320 23.41 6.38 5.22
C ILE A 320 24.07 7.03 4.00
N LEU A 321 23.32 7.70 3.13
CA LEU A 321 23.86 8.40 1.96
C LEU A 321 24.90 9.46 2.39
N ILE A 322 24.60 10.23 3.43
CA ILE A 322 25.46 11.30 3.95
C ILE A 322 26.60 10.74 4.82
N THR A 323 26.29 9.85 5.76
CA THR A 323 27.24 9.44 6.82
C THR A 323 27.88 8.07 6.59
N GLY A 324 27.31 7.23 5.73
CA GLY A 324 27.65 5.82 5.59
C GLY A 324 27.25 4.94 6.77
N ARG A 325 26.40 5.43 7.69
CA ARG A 325 26.00 4.72 8.91
C ARG A 325 24.48 4.78 9.13
N TYR A 326 23.91 3.67 9.59
CA TYR A 326 22.52 3.60 10.01
C TYR A 326 22.38 4.20 11.42
N PRO A 327 21.52 5.19 11.69
CA PRO A 327 21.34 5.68 13.06
C PRO A 327 20.89 4.58 14.04
N ARG A 328 21.73 4.23 15.04
CA ARG A 328 21.48 3.13 16.00
C ARG A 328 20.07 3.11 16.64
N PRO A 329 19.52 4.24 17.10
CA PRO A 329 18.17 4.23 17.68
C PRO A 329 17.09 3.86 16.65
N LEU A 330 17.19 4.37 15.42
CA LEU A 330 16.26 4.01 14.35
C LEU A 330 16.39 2.55 13.94
N PHE A 331 17.63 2.03 13.87
CA PHE A 331 17.88 0.61 13.61
C PHE A 331 17.19 -0.26 14.67
N THR A 332 17.37 0.07 15.94
CA THR A 332 16.80 -0.69 17.06
C THR A 332 15.26 -0.64 17.04
N PHE A 333 14.68 0.51 16.72
CA PHE A 333 13.25 0.66 16.52
C PHE A 333 12.75 -0.21 15.36
N ASN A 334 13.37 -0.12 14.19
CA ASN A 334 12.95 -0.84 12.98
C ASN A 334 13.08 -2.37 13.15
N VAL A 335 14.18 -2.85 13.74
CA VAL A 335 14.31 -4.28 14.11
C VAL A 335 13.25 -4.68 15.13
N GLY A 336 12.93 -3.81 16.08
CA GLY A 336 11.85 -4.03 17.04
C GLY A 336 10.46 -4.17 16.40
N VAL A 337 10.17 -3.37 15.37
CA VAL A 337 8.92 -3.47 14.59
C VAL A 337 8.86 -4.81 13.85
N LEU A 338 9.94 -5.18 13.15
CA LEU A 338 10.02 -6.47 12.45
C LEU A 338 9.90 -7.66 13.41
N ARG A 339 10.53 -7.57 14.59
CA ARG A 339 10.41 -8.58 15.65
C ARG A 339 8.97 -8.73 16.13
N TRP A 340 8.29 -7.63 16.42
CA TRP A 340 6.91 -7.70 16.87
C TRP A 340 5.98 -8.21 15.76
N ASN A 341 6.17 -7.76 14.52
CA ASN A 341 5.47 -8.28 13.35
C ASN A 341 5.65 -9.80 13.24
N TRP A 342 6.87 -10.32 13.42
CA TRP A 342 7.13 -11.75 13.39
C TRP A 342 6.40 -12.52 14.49
N ARG A 343 6.33 -12.01 15.71
CA ARG A 343 5.57 -12.67 16.80
C ARG A 343 4.09 -12.81 16.47
N VAL A 344 3.49 -11.76 15.92
CA VAL A 344 2.08 -11.74 15.53
C VAL A 344 1.86 -12.66 14.33
N ALA A 345 2.74 -12.61 13.33
CA ALA A 345 2.69 -13.49 12.18
C ALA A 345 2.83 -14.96 12.60
N PHE A 346 3.80 -15.31 13.44
CA PHE A 346 4.00 -16.67 13.94
C PHE A 346 2.81 -17.20 14.74
N TYR A 347 2.13 -16.34 15.52
CA TYR A 347 0.92 -16.67 16.26
C TYR A 347 -0.31 -16.86 15.36
N ALA A 348 -0.57 -15.92 14.45
CA ALA A 348 -1.84 -15.82 13.73
C ALA A 348 -1.83 -16.50 12.35
N TYR A 349 -0.86 -16.19 11.49
CA TYR A 349 -1.04 -16.39 10.05
C TYR A 349 0.15 -16.93 9.25
N ALA A 350 1.38 -16.73 9.71
CA ALA A 350 2.57 -17.14 8.95
C ALA A 350 2.96 -18.58 9.24
N ALA A 351 2.78 -19.05 10.48
CA ALA A 351 3.11 -20.43 10.87
C ALA A 351 2.11 -21.06 11.85
N ALA A 352 1.21 -20.25 12.45
CA ALA A 352 0.31 -20.68 13.53
C ALA A 352 1.02 -21.56 14.58
N GLY A 353 2.27 -21.23 14.92
CA GLY A 353 3.21 -22.15 15.59
C GLY A 353 3.22 -22.08 17.11
N THR A 354 2.41 -21.21 17.71
CA THR A 354 2.24 -21.08 19.16
C THR A 354 0.85 -20.58 19.52
N ASP A 355 0.33 -20.98 20.68
CA ASP A 355 -0.92 -20.49 21.26
C ASP A 355 -0.71 -19.33 22.26
N LEU A 356 0.55 -18.97 22.53
CA LEU A 356 0.89 -17.87 23.44
C LEU A 356 0.56 -16.52 22.80
N TYR A 357 -0.21 -15.68 23.50
CA TYR A 357 -0.58 -14.37 23.00
C TYR A 357 0.64 -13.41 22.89
N PRO A 358 0.87 -12.75 21.74
CA PRO A 358 2.04 -11.89 21.56
C PRO A 358 2.04 -10.65 22.47
N PRO A 359 3.14 -10.33 23.17
CA PRO A 359 3.23 -9.11 23.97
C PRO A 359 3.38 -7.85 23.09
N PHE A 360 2.74 -6.74 23.49
CA PHE A 360 2.82 -5.42 22.85
C PHE A 360 4.15 -4.72 23.14
N THR A 361 5.25 -5.25 22.60
CA THR A 361 6.59 -4.71 22.85
C THR A 361 7.54 -4.91 21.68
N LEU A 362 8.32 -3.86 21.39
CA LEU A 362 9.42 -3.87 20.43
C LEU A 362 10.68 -4.55 20.99
N ALA A 363 10.79 -4.65 22.32
CA ALA A 363 11.96 -5.20 23.01
C ALA A 363 12.03 -6.73 22.86
N ARG A 364 13.21 -7.28 23.14
CA ARG A 364 13.41 -8.73 23.25
C ARG A 364 12.60 -9.29 24.42
N THR A 365 12.08 -10.50 24.23
CA THR A 365 11.29 -11.23 25.23
C THR A 365 11.56 -12.72 25.08
N ASN A 366 11.25 -13.52 26.09
CA ASN A 366 11.37 -14.98 26.04
C ASN A 366 10.22 -15.65 25.25
N TYR A 367 9.80 -15.04 24.14
CA TYR A 367 8.70 -15.52 23.30
C TYR A 367 9.24 -16.54 22.26
N PRO A 368 8.49 -17.57 21.86
CA PRO A 368 8.98 -18.63 20.96
C PRO A 368 9.35 -18.17 19.54
N ALA A 369 9.01 -16.94 19.17
CA ALA A 369 9.36 -16.29 17.91
C ALA A 369 10.19 -15.02 18.15
N ASP A 370 11.37 -14.93 17.52
CA ASP A 370 12.25 -13.77 17.62
C ASP A 370 12.92 -13.44 16.29
N PHE A 371 13.32 -12.19 16.14
CA PHE A 371 14.04 -11.68 14.97
C PHE A 371 15.17 -10.76 15.41
N GLU A 372 16.35 -11.00 14.85
CA GLU A 372 17.56 -10.26 15.14
C GLU A 372 18.31 -9.93 13.85
N VAL A 373 18.90 -8.75 13.80
CA VAL A 373 19.78 -8.32 12.72
C VAL A 373 21.03 -7.75 13.34
N ASP A 374 22.19 -8.24 12.91
CA ASP A 374 23.48 -7.73 13.38
C ASP A 374 23.70 -6.32 12.84
N TYR A 375 23.97 -5.37 13.73
CA TYR A 375 24.14 -3.97 13.38
C TYR A 375 25.37 -3.77 12.48
N PRO A 376 25.23 -3.19 11.27
CA PRO A 376 26.37 -2.92 10.39
C PRO A 376 27.14 -1.67 10.86
N GLU A 377 28.46 -1.78 11.03
CA GLU A 377 29.28 -0.62 11.41
C GLU A 377 29.40 0.43 10.31
N ARG A 378 29.39 -0.01 9.04
CA ARG A 378 29.41 0.81 7.84
C ARG A 378 28.51 0.19 6.77
N LEU A 379 27.85 1.06 6.00
CA LEU A 379 27.04 0.71 4.86
C LEU A 379 27.52 1.49 3.63
N SER A 380 27.31 0.91 2.45
CA SER A 380 27.67 1.49 1.17
C SER A 380 26.76 2.69 0.81
N ARG A 381 27.36 3.85 0.53
CA ARG A 381 26.62 5.13 0.36
C ARG A 381 25.76 5.16 -0.92
N GLY A 382 26.35 4.80 -2.06
CA GLY A 382 25.67 4.86 -3.37
C GLY A 382 24.73 3.69 -3.62
N LEU A 383 25.01 2.54 -3.01
CA LEU A 383 24.18 1.34 -3.18
C LEU A 383 22.77 1.56 -2.62
N VAL A 384 22.60 2.37 -1.57
CA VAL A 384 21.30 2.73 -1.01
C VAL A 384 20.27 3.14 -2.06
N LEU A 385 20.65 3.92 -3.07
CA LEU A 385 19.72 4.42 -4.10
C LEU A 385 19.25 3.34 -5.08
N VAL A 386 20.04 2.29 -5.28
CA VAL A 386 19.80 1.23 -6.27
C VAL A 386 19.27 -0.04 -5.59
N LYS A 387 19.74 -0.30 -4.37
CA LYS A 387 19.48 -1.52 -3.60
C LYS A 387 18.01 -1.78 -3.33
N TRP A 388 17.31 -0.75 -2.84
CA TRP A 388 16.01 -0.91 -2.21
C TRP A 388 14.86 -1.11 -3.21
N TRP A 389 15.03 -0.65 -4.46
CA TRP A 389 14.01 -0.80 -5.50
C TRP A 389 14.47 -1.58 -6.72
N LEU A 390 15.75 -1.54 -7.14
CA LEU A 390 16.23 -2.23 -8.35
C LEU A 390 16.80 -3.62 -8.04
N LEU A 391 17.75 -3.74 -7.11
CA LEU A 391 18.30 -5.06 -6.73
C LEU A 391 17.29 -5.91 -5.95
N ALA A 392 16.30 -5.25 -5.35
CA ALA A 392 15.21 -5.93 -4.67
C ALA A 392 14.16 -6.52 -5.63
N ILE A 393 14.09 -6.09 -6.92
CA ILE A 393 13.03 -6.52 -7.84
C ILE A 393 12.91 -8.04 -7.94
N PRO A 394 14.00 -8.81 -8.16
CA PRO A 394 13.89 -10.26 -8.26
C PRO A 394 13.28 -10.89 -7.01
N HIS A 395 13.68 -10.42 -5.82
CA HIS A 395 13.10 -10.88 -4.56
C HIS A 395 11.67 -10.41 -4.38
N LEU A 396 11.35 -9.15 -4.71
CA LEU A 396 9.99 -8.60 -4.58
C LEU A 396 9.00 -9.27 -5.52
N LEU A 397 9.40 -9.68 -6.72
CA LEU A 397 8.59 -10.48 -7.63
C LEU A 397 8.30 -11.87 -7.04
N VAL A 398 9.31 -12.51 -6.45
CA VAL A 398 9.16 -13.82 -5.82
C VAL A 398 8.33 -13.71 -4.53
N VAL A 399 8.50 -12.66 -3.73
CA VAL A 399 7.64 -12.36 -2.57
C VAL A 399 6.21 -12.09 -3.02
N ALA A 400 6.00 -11.30 -4.08
CA ALA A 400 4.68 -11.04 -4.63
C ALA A 400 4.01 -12.33 -5.13
N ALA A 401 4.76 -13.26 -5.74
CA ALA A 401 4.24 -14.55 -6.16
C ALA A 401 3.87 -15.48 -4.98
N PHE A 402 4.66 -15.48 -3.90
CA PHE A 402 4.40 -16.34 -2.73
C PHE A 402 3.37 -15.77 -1.75
N ALA A 403 3.47 -14.47 -1.45
CA ALA A 403 2.71 -13.79 -0.41
C ALA A 403 1.59 -12.90 -0.97
N GLY A 404 1.67 -12.48 -2.23
CA GLY A 404 0.63 -11.69 -2.89
C GLY A 404 -0.55 -12.55 -3.33
N THR A 405 -1.73 -11.94 -3.38
CA THR A 405 -2.92 -12.51 -4.03
C THR A 405 -2.62 -12.67 -5.52
N THR A 406 -2.81 -13.87 -6.06
CA THR A 406 -2.62 -14.11 -7.51
C THR A 406 -3.64 -13.28 -8.30
N TRP A 407 -3.19 -12.57 -9.34
CA TRP A 407 -4.11 -11.85 -10.22
C TRP A 407 -4.45 -12.75 -11.39
N THR A 408 -5.73 -13.09 -11.52
CA THR A 408 -6.24 -13.81 -12.68
C THR A 408 -6.87 -12.80 -13.62
N TRP A 409 -6.43 -12.77 -14.86
CA TRP A 409 -7.07 -11.98 -15.91
C TRP A 409 -8.08 -12.89 -16.59
N GLN A 410 -9.37 -12.60 -16.42
CA GLN A 410 -10.43 -13.30 -17.13
C GLN A 410 -10.85 -12.42 -18.31
N ALA A 411 -10.67 -12.93 -19.52
CA ALA A 411 -11.17 -12.31 -20.73
C ALA A 411 -12.52 -12.94 -21.06
N GLU A 412 -13.59 -12.18 -20.94
CA GLU A 412 -14.93 -12.60 -21.36
C GLU A 412 -15.26 -11.87 -22.66
N THR A 413 -15.42 -12.65 -23.74
CA THR A 413 -15.79 -12.13 -25.06
C THR A 413 -17.26 -12.37 -25.26
N ASP A 414 -18.02 -11.29 -25.31
CA ASP A 414 -19.43 -11.29 -25.69
C ASP A 414 -19.60 -10.59 -27.05
N ASP A 415 -20.83 -10.54 -27.59
CA ASP A 415 -21.17 -9.91 -28.87
C ASP A 415 -20.76 -8.41 -28.96
N LEU A 416 -20.47 -7.78 -27.82
CA LEU A 416 -20.06 -6.38 -27.68
C LEU A 416 -18.54 -6.18 -27.52
N GLY A 417 -17.74 -7.24 -27.58
CA GLY A 417 -16.28 -7.21 -27.49
C GLY A 417 -15.71 -7.94 -26.27
N THR A 418 -14.39 -7.94 -26.15
CA THR A 418 -13.67 -8.59 -25.04
C THR A 418 -13.56 -7.64 -23.84
N THR A 419 -14.16 -8.04 -22.72
CA THR A 419 -13.99 -7.40 -21.42
C THR A 419 -12.90 -8.12 -20.63
N TYR A 420 -12.04 -7.34 -19.97
CA TYR A 420 -10.98 -7.88 -19.12
C TYR A 420 -11.32 -7.62 -17.66
N GLU A 421 -11.69 -8.67 -16.93
CA GLU A 421 -11.93 -8.59 -15.50
C GLU A 421 -10.70 -9.09 -14.73
N ARG A 422 -10.32 -8.34 -13.70
CA ARG A 422 -9.22 -8.70 -12.79
C ARG A 422 -9.79 -9.45 -11.59
N GLY A 423 -9.64 -10.76 -11.58
CA GLY A 423 -9.91 -11.61 -10.41
C GLY A 423 -8.71 -11.64 -9.44
N THR A 424 -9.01 -11.85 -8.14
CA THR A 424 -8.01 -12.04 -7.08
C THR A 424 -8.10 -13.46 -6.53
N GLY A 425 -7.00 -14.21 -6.59
CA GLY A 425 -6.84 -15.55 -6.02
C GLY A 425 -6.05 -15.59 -4.71
N LEU A 426 -6.05 -16.76 -4.06
CA LEU A 426 -5.33 -17.02 -2.81
C LEU A 426 -3.81 -17.06 -3.04
N SER A 427 -3.03 -16.53 -2.10
CA SER A 427 -1.57 -16.62 -2.14
C SER A 427 -1.08 -18.03 -1.81
N LEU A 428 0.05 -18.45 -2.41
CA LEU A 428 0.61 -19.79 -2.17
C LEU A 428 0.98 -19.99 -0.69
N LEU A 429 1.52 -18.97 -0.02
CA LEU A 429 1.80 -19.01 1.42
C LEU A 429 0.50 -19.17 2.22
N GLY A 430 -0.55 -18.41 1.88
CA GLY A 430 -1.87 -18.54 2.51
C GLY A 430 -2.47 -19.94 2.33
N LEU A 431 -2.31 -20.54 1.15
CA LEU A 431 -2.74 -21.91 0.87
C LEU A 431 -1.94 -22.94 1.69
N LEU A 432 -0.61 -22.82 1.78
CA LEU A 432 0.23 -23.72 2.57
C LEU A 432 -0.12 -23.66 4.06
N VAL A 433 -0.37 -22.46 4.59
CA VAL A 433 -0.83 -22.28 5.97
C VAL A 433 -2.22 -22.85 6.17
N LEU A 434 -3.15 -22.63 5.24
CA LEU A 434 -4.48 -23.22 5.30
C LEU A 434 -4.41 -24.74 5.35
N ILE A 435 -3.59 -25.36 4.50
CA ILE A 435 -3.35 -26.81 4.52
C ILE A 435 -2.77 -27.24 5.87
N ALA A 436 -1.77 -26.52 6.40
CA ALA A 436 -1.16 -26.84 7.69
C ALA A 436 -2.18 -26.81 8.83
N VAL A 437 -3.04 -25.79 8.85
CA VAL A 437 -4.08 -25.57 9.85
C VAL A 437 -5.22 -26.59 9.72
N VAL A 438 -5.64 -26.93 8.51
CA VAL A 438 -6.63 -27.98 8.26
C VAL A 438 -6.11 -29.34 8.71
N VAL A 439 -4.84 -29.67 8.40
CA VAL A 439 -4.23 -30.91 8.89
C VAL A 439 -4.13 -30.89 10.43
N LEU A 440 -3.73 -29.77 11.04
CA LEU A 440 -3.71 -29.62 12.49
C LEU A 440 -5.10 -29.82 13.11
N LEU A 441 -6.16 -29.30 12.47
CA LEU A 441 -7.54 -29.42 12.92
C LEU A 441 -7.99 -30.89 13.00
N PHE A 442 -7.76 -31.67 11.93
CA PHE A 442 -8.20 -33.07 11.87
C PHE A 442 -7.27 -34.02 12.63
N THR A 443 -5.95 -33.81 12.58
CA THR A 443 -4.97 -34.75 13.15
C THR A 443 -4.55 -34.38 14.56
N GLY A 444 -4.66 -33.12 14.97
CA GLY A 444 -4.07 -32.61 16.21
C GLY A 444 -2.54 -32.58 16.22
N ARG A 445 -1.88 -32.75 15.06
CA ARG A 445 -0.43 -32.72 14.93
C ARG A 445 -0.03 -31.79 13.78
N TYR A 446 0.91 -30.90 14.03
CA TYR A 446 1.49 -30.06 12.98
C TYR A 446 2.51 -30.87 12.15
N LEU A 447 2.39 -30.85 10.82
CA LEU A 447 3.33 -31.54 9.93
C LEU A 447 4.71 -30.87 9.97
N ARG A 448 5.69 -31.53 10.61
CA ARG A 448 7.07 -31.00 10.75
C ARG A 448 7.74 -30.60 9.42
N PRO A 449 7.63 -31.36 8.31
CA PRO A 449 8.20 -30.95 7.03
C PRO A 449 7.57 -29.66 6.48
N LEU A 450 6.25 -29.52 6.61
CA LEU A 450 5.52 -28.33 6.18
C LEU A 450 5.89 -27.11 7.05
N PHE A 451 6.06 -27.31 8.36
CA PHE A 451 6.59 -26.27 9.25
C PHE A 451 7.99 -25.81 8.83
N GLY A 452 8.89 -26.74 8.53
CA GLY A 452 10.25 -26.43 8.06
C GLY A 452 10.25 -25.62 6.77
N LEU A 453 9.37 -25.95 5.81
CA LEU A 453 9.19 -25.19 4.58
C LEU A 453 8.67 -23.78 4.84
N ILE A 454 7.59 -23.65 5.63
CA ILE A 454 7.00 -22.36 6.01
C ILE A 454 8.03 -21.46 6.71
N MET A 455 8.81 -22.02 7.64
CA MET A 455 9.89 -21.30 8.32
C MET A 455 11.01 -20.89 7.35
N GLY A 456 11.37 -21.74 6.40
CA GLY A 456 12.36 -21.42 5.36
C GLY A 456 11.92 -20.23 4.48
N ILE A 457 10.66 -20.22 4.06
CA ILE A 457 10.07 -19.10 3.28
C ILE A 457 10.09 -17.82 4.11
N ASN A 458 9.64 -17.86 5.37
CA ASN A 458 9.63 -16.68 6.23
C ASN A 458 11.04 -16.16 6.53
N ARG A 459 12.03 -17.05 6.76
CA ARG A 459 13.45 -16.65 6.90
C ARG A 459 13.92 -15.87 5.70
N TRP A 460 13.67 -16.39 4.51
CA TRP A 460 14.05 -15.72 3.27
C TRP A 460 13.35 -14.36 3.12
N ILE A 461 12.04 -14.28 3.35
CA ILE A 461 11.28 -13.01 3.32
C ILE A 461 11.86 -11.99 4.29
N TYR A 462 12.18 -12.37 5.53
CA TYR A 462 12.72 -11.44 6.52
C TYR A 462 14.15 -10.98 6.20
N ARG A 463 14.96 -11.81 5.52
CA ARG A 463 16.26 -11.37 4.98
C ARG A 463 16.07 -10.33 3.87
N VAL A 464 15.09 -10.52 3.00
CA VAL A 464 14.71 -9.54 1.97
C VAL A 464 14.21 -8.24 2.60
N LEU A 465 13.39 -8.33 3.65
CA LEU A 465 12.94 -7.15 4.41
C LEU A 465 14.11 -6.40 5.06
N ALA A 466 15.06 -7.11 5.68
CA ALA A 466 16.25 -6.49 6.24
C ALA A 466 17.11 -5.80 5.16
N TYR A 467 17.26 -6.43 3.99
CA TYR A 467 18.02 -5.87 2.87
C TYR A 467 17.36 -4.63 2.26
N THR A 468 16.05 -4.69 1.98
CA THR A 468 15.25 -3.59 1.43
C THR A 468 15.10 -2.43 2.40
N ALA A 469 15.03 -2.71 3.71
CA ALA A 469 15.06 -1.71 4.77
C ALA A 469 16.46 -1.14 5.06
N LEU A 470 17.44 -1.43 4.18
CA LEU A 470 18.81 -0.92 4.22
C LEU A 470 19.60 -1.33 5.49
N MET A 471 19.17 -2.40 6.17
CA MET A 471 19.80 -2.85 7.40
C MET A 471 21.08 -3.65 7.16
N ARG A 472 21.22 -4.30 5.99
CA ARG A 472 22.37 -5.17 5.64
C ARG A 472 22.69 -5.07 4.16
N ASP A 473 23.97 -4.93 3.79
CA ASP A 473 24.43 -4.82 2.39
C ASP A 473 24.56 -6.16 1.67
N GLU A 474 24.64 -7.26 2.43
CA GLU A 474 24.76 -8.60 1.87
C GLU A 474 23.48 -9.01 1.14
N TYR A 475 23.60 -9.34 -0.14
CA TYR A 475 22.48 -9.77 -0.96
C TYR A 475 21.85 -11.06 -0.39
N PRO A 476 20.51 -11.12 -0.18
CA PRO A 476 19.88 -12.29 0.41
C PRO A 476 20.03 -13.52 -0.50
N PRO A 477 20.56 -14.65 0.00
CA PRO A 477 20.72 -15.85 -0.81
C PRO A 477 19.35 -16.44 -1.17
N PHE A 478 19.20 -16.97 -2.39
CA PHE A 478 18.00 -17.70 -2.85
C PHE A 478 17.95 -19.13 -2.29
N ARG A 479 18.03 -19.25 -0.96
CA ARG A 479 17.92 -20.52 -0.26
C ARG A 479 16.88 -20.43 0.85
N LEU A 480 16.10 -21.49 0.97
CA LEU A 480 15.12 -21.69 2.03
C LEU A 480 15.84 -22.50 3.11
N ASP A 481 16.44 -21.84 4.10
CA ASP A 481 17.17 -22.53 5.18
C ASP A 481 16.16 -23.22 6.12
N GLN A 482 15.68 -24.40 5.69
CA GLN A 482 14.63 -25.18 6.35
C GLN A 482 15.12 -25.77 7.68
N GLY A 483 14.29 -25.68 8.71
CA GLY A 483 14.57 -26.21 10.05
C GLY A 483 14.35 -25.19 11.17
N PRO A 484 14.35 -25.63 12.45
CA PRO A 484 14.01 -24.78 13.59
C PRO A 484 15.07 -23.73 13.93
N ASP A 485 16.36 -24.01 13.67
CA ASP A 485 17.50 -23.14 14.01
C ASP A 485 18.35 -22.85 12.77
N GLU A 486 19.08 -21.73 12.81
CA GLU A 486 20.09 -21.34 11.81
C GLU A 486 21.46 -21.74 12.39
N VAL A 487 22.39 -22.23 11.55
CA VAL A 487 23.69 -22.75 12.00
C VAL A 487 24.40 -21.68 12.87
N PRO A 488 24.74 -21.97 14.14
CA PRO A 488 25.43 -21.00 14.99
C PRO A 488 26.80 -20.65 14.42
N HIS A 489 27.31 -19.44 14.71
CA HIS A 489 28.71 -19.12 14.47
C HIS A 489 29.61 -20.18 15.13
N PRO A 490 30.72 -20.59 14.50
CA PRO A 490 31.83 -21.11 15.30
C PRO A 490 32.16 -20.00 16.29
N ALA A 491 32.11 -20.30 17.59
CA ALA A 491 32.64 -19.41 18.60
C ALA A 491 34.03 -18.98 18.13
N VAL A 492 34.26 -17.67 18.02
CA VAL A 492 35.60 -17.11 17.76
C VAL A 492 36.54 -17.89 18.66
N GLY A 493 37.43 -18.67 18.03
CA GLY A 493 38.33 -19.54 18.74
C GLY A 493 39.00 -18.71 19.81
N THR A 494 38.89 -19.17 21.06
CA THR A 494 39.86 -18.82 22.07
C THR A 494 41.20 -19.04 21.40
N GLN A 495 41.86 -17.94 21.04
CA GLN A 495 43.25 -17.95 20.67
C GLN A 495 43.93 -18.56 21.90
N LEU A 496 44.30 -19.83 21.80
CA LEU A 496 45.08 -20.50 22.83
C LEU A 496 46.40 -19.73 22.86
N ASP A 497 46.50 -18.81 23.82
CA ASP A 497 47.74 -18.15 24.18
C ASP A 497 48.81 -19.22 24.39
N GLY A 498 49.88 -19.11 23.63
CA GLY A 498 51.20 -19.65 23.92
C GLY A 498 51.28 -21.13 24.29
N ALA A 499 51.41 -21.99 23.28
CA ALA A 499 52.16 -23.23 23.46
C ALA A 499 53.63 -22.86 23.73
N VAL A 500 54.00 -22.74 25.01
CA VAL A 500 55.40 -22.74 25.45
C VAL A 500 55.94 -24.13 25.16
N LEU A 501 56.82 -24.22 24.17
CA LEU A 501 57.64 -25.40 23.91
C LEU A 501 58.50 -25.68 25.16
N PRO A 502 58.56 -26.92 25.69
CA PRO A 502 59.48 -27.23 26.76
C PRO A 502 60.91 -27.24 26.22
N GLU A 503 61.76 -26.43 26.84
CA GLU A 503 63.19 -26.33 26.60
C GLU A 503 63.85 -27.69 26.86
N ALA A 504 64.51 -28.25 25.85
CA ALA A 504 65.26 -29.50 25.97
C ALA A 504 66.52 -29.27 26.82
N GLY A 505 66.53 -29.79 28.04
CA GLY A 505 67.73 -29.81 28.90
C GLY A 505 68.85 -30.67 28.28
N PRO A 506 70.13 -30.29 28.44
CA PRO A 506 71.23 -31.04 27.86
C PRO A 506 71.44 -32.37 28.61
N ALA A 507 71.58 -33.45 27.83
CA ALA A 507 71.87 -34.79 28.32
C ALA A 507 73.27 -34.87 29.00
N PRO A 508 73.44 -35.72 30.03
CA PRO A 508 74.72 -35.89 30.70
C PRO A 508 75.67 -36.74 29.84
N ARG A 509 76.96 -36.44 29.91
CA ARG A 509 78.03 -37.32 29.43
C ARG A 509 79.01 -37.59 30.58
N PRO A 510 79.64 -38.79 30.58
CA PRO A 510 80.09 -39.52 31.76
C PRO A 510 81.28 -38.91 32.51
#